data_AF-A0A8T4IJI5-F1
#
_entry.id   AF-A0A8T4IJI5-F1
#
_cell.length_a   1.000
_cell.length_b   1.000
_cell.length_c   1.000
_cell.angle_alpha   90.00
_cell.angle_beta   90.00
_cell.angle_gamma   90.00
#
_symmetry.space_group_name_H-M   'P 1'
#
loop_
_entity.id
_entity.type
_entity.pdbx_description
1 polymer ?
#
loop_
_entity_poly.entity_id
_entity_poly.type
_entity_poly.pdbx_seq_one_letter_code
_entity_poly.pdbx_strand_id
1 'polypeptide(L)'
;MQRRARTCVTSAALALTLAGGLTACTGSSGEDGGDDTKPGGASTSTAAAPPGKYRTLPEPCGAVDTGTLKKLLPGAEGEETGSGDANPSASPYEGEPTVTYDTDRRVGCRWKSATTLGTRHLTVNMERVVSYDPAISDDEQAEVLYDEKAAKADIPASGSPSAESDADSDSDGSGEDSGADSEKPDSGSASPSSSSSHKSADPDAEADKGGDEEQTAEGDEDAGSPSPGDDLSPRVLTGIGDTAYIDDKLDTADSGVHRDITLVFRTANVIATVEYDQWVTDKRRLPDSAELQEKAQSVARELAEHFSDN
;
A
#
# COMPACT_ATOMS: atom_id res chain seq x y z
N MET A 1 -31.61 -16.84 -21.49
CA MET A 1 -31.39 -18.25 -21.90
C MET A 1 -30.18 -18.23 -22.81
N GLN A 2 -29.04 -18.88 -22.55
CA GLN A 2 -28.84 -20.30 -22.27
C GLN A 2 -27.65 -20.49 -21.31
N ARG A 3 -27.81 -21.40 -20.35
CA ARG A 3 -26.80 -21.82 -19.39
C ARG A 3 -25.96 -22.93 -20.04
N ARG A 4 -24.63 -22.86 -20.01
CA ARG A 4 -23.78 -24.00 -20.34
C ARG A 4 -23.34 -24.69 -19.05
N ALA A 5 -24.07 -25.75 -18.72
CA ALA A 5 -23.68 -26.73 -17.73
C ALA A 5 -22.49 -27.55 -18.26
N ARG A 6 -21.49 -27.79 -17.41
CA ARG A 6 -20.51 -28.84 -17.60
C ARG A 6 -20.57 -29.74 -16.37
N THR A 7 -21.29 -30.84 -16.53
CA THR A 7 -21.27 -31.98 -15.63
C THR A 7 -20.23 -32.95 -16.17
N CYS A 8 -19.27 -33.37 -15.36
CA CYS A 8 -18.61 -34.67 -15.55
C CYS A 8 -18.69 -35.44 -14.24
N VAL A 9 -18.95 -36.73 -14.39
CA VAL A 9 -19.53 -37.65 -13.43
C VAL A 9 -18.41 -38.52 -12.83
N THR A 10 -18.50 -38.66 -11.51
CA THR A 10 -18.02 -39.71 -10.58
C THR A 10 -17.16 -40.88 -11.06
N SER A 11 -16.17 -41.24 -10.21
CA SER A 11 -15.84 -42.59 -9.65
C SER A 11 -14.38 -42.55 -9.13
N ALA A 12 -13.92 -43.11 -8.01
CA ALA A 12 -14.41 -44.07 -7.02
C ALA A 12 -13.58 -43.88 -5.71
N ALA A 13 -14.21 -43.85 -4.54
CA ALA A 13 -14.14 -44.87 -3.49
C ALA A 13 -12.73 -45.30 -3.01
N LEU A 14 -12.36 -44.83 -1.81
CA LEU A 14 -11.55 -45.59 -0.86
C LEU A 14 -12.10 -45.34 0.55
N ALA A 15 -12.80 -46.35 1.06
CA ALA A 15 -13.20 -46.46 2.45
C ALA A 15 -12.01 -47.02 3.26
N LEU A 16 -11.67 -46.37 4.36
CA LEU A 16 -10.91 -46.97 5.45
C LEU A 16 -11.68 -46.78 6.76
N THR A 17 -11.86 -47.90 7.42
CA THR A 17 -12.75 -48.19 8.54
C THR A 17 -12.10 -47.91 9.91
N LEU A 18 -12.86 -47.23 10.76
CA LEU A 18 -13.04 -47.33 12.23
C LEU A 18 -11.93 -47.93 13.14
N ALA A 19 -11.57 -47.15 14.17
CA ALA A 19 -11.64 -47.48 15.61
C ALA A 19 -11.38 -46.16 16.37
N GLY A 20 -12.08 -45.68 17.40
CA GLY A 20 -12.82 -46.32 18.48
C GLY A 20 -12.31 -45.68 19.79
N GLY A 21 -13.15 -45.00 20.57
CA GLY A 21 -12.75 -44.49 21.88
C GLY A 21 -13.58 -43.30 22.40
N LEU A 22 -14.83 -43.53 22.78
CA LEU A 22 -15.54 -42.68 23.74
C LEU A 22 -15.16 -43.17 25.13
N THR A 23 -14.47 -42.37 25.93
CA THR A 23 -14.37 -42.59 27.38
C THR A 23 -14.77 -41.32 28.11
N ALA A 24 -15.96 -41.37 28.70
CA ALA A 24 -16.37 -40.52 29.80
C ALA A 24 -15.66 -40.96 31.09
N CYS A 25 -15.14 -40.00 31.86
CA CYS A 25 -14.82 -40.14 33.28
C CYS A 25 -15.43 -38.92 33.98
N THR A 26 -16.64 -38.98 34.55
CA THR A 26 -16.94 -39.37 35.95
C THR A 26 -15.84 -38.99 36.94
N GLY A 27 -16.04 -37.87 37.64
CA GLY A 27 -15.34 -37.57 38.89
C GLY A 27 -16.02 -38.31 40.04
N SER A 28 -15.27 -39.19 40.70
CA SER A 28 -15.63 -39.82 41.96
C SER A 28 -14.55 -39.51 42.98
N SER A 29 -14.96 -39.00 44.14
CA SER A 29 -14.13 -38.75 45.31
C SER A 29 -13.65 -40.06 45.95
N GLY A 30 -12.49 -40.02 46.63
CA GLY A 30 -12.02 -41.08 47.52
C GLY A 30 -10.52 -40.93 47.88
N GLU A 31 -10.25 -40.47 49.09
CA GLU A 31 -8.97 -40.58 49.81
C GLU A 31 -8.51 -42.06 49.98
N ASP A 32 -7.22 -42.36 49.79
CA ASP A 32 -6.32 -42.98 50.79
C ASP A 32 -4.88 -43.11 50.25
N GLY A 33 -3.91 -43.14 51.16
CA GLY A 33 -2.48 -42.96 50.88
C GLY A 33 -1.75 -44.14 50.26
N GLY A 34 -0.69 -43.82 49.51
CA GLY A 34 0.34 -44.74 49.03
C GLY A 34 1.48 -43.97 48.36
N ASP A 35 2.70 -44.11 48.90
CA ASP A 35 3.94 -43.60 48.31
C ASP A 35 4.22 -44.30 46.97
N ASP A 36 3.75 -43.72 45.87
CA ASP A 36 4.11 -44.13 44.50
C ASP A 36 5.19 -43.19 43.93
N THR A 37 6.45 -43.62 44.05
CA THR A 37 7.58 -42.99 43.35
C THR A 37 7.52 -43.37 41.88
N LYS A 38 6.68 -42.68 41.10
CA LYS A 38 6.70 -42.76 39.64
C LYS A 38 7.80 -41.83 39.12
N PRO A 39 8.78 -42.32 38.33
CA PRO A 39 9.65 -41.41 37.60
C PRO A 39 8.77 -40.64 36.63
N GLY A 40 8.54 -39.36 36.94
CA GLY A 40 7.86 -38.45 36.03
C GLY A 40 8.68 -38.40 34.76
N GLY A 41 8.22 -39.15 33.74
CA GLY A 41 8.68 -38.94 32.38
C GLY A 41 8.51 -37.46 32.12
N ALA A 42 9.63 -36.77 31.86
CA ALA A 42 9.60 -35.37 31.50
C ALA A 42 8.66 -35.26 30.30
N SER A 43 7.43 -34.78 30.52
CA SER A 43 6.61 -34.25 29.46
C SER A 43 7.45 -33.14 28.87
N THR A 44 8.14 -33.42 27.78
CA THR A 44 8.66 -32.41 26.87
C THR A 44 7.45 -31.71 26.29
N SER A 45 6.84 -30.83 27.10
CA SER A 45 5.88 -29.86 26.64
C SER A 45 6.63 -29.04 25.61
N THR A 46 6.27 -29.19 24.35
CA THR A 46 6.80 -28.32 23.29
C THR A 46 6.46 -26.90 23.72
N ALA A 47 7.48 -26.04 23.82
CA ALA A 47 7.27 -24.64 24.21
C ALA A 47 6.38 -23.99 23.16
N ALA A 48 5.34 -23.28 23.59
CA ALA A 48 4.48 -22.53 22.68
C ALA A 48 5.29 -21.42 21.99
N ALA A 49 4.90 -21.08 20.77
CA ALA A 49 5.50 -20.00 20.01
C ALA A 49 5.39 -18.66 20.76
N PRO A 50 6.36 -17.75 20.59
CA PRO A 50 6.32 -16.45 21.23
C PRO A 50 5.07 -15.67 20.83
N PRO A 51 4.42 -14.97 21.78
CA PRO A 51 3.31 -14.10 21.46
C PRO A 51 3.83 -12.79 20.83
N GLY A 52 3.00 -12.10 20.05
CA GLY A 52 3.39 -10.91 19.27
C GLY A 52 3.89 -9.74 20.11
N LYS A 53 4.70 -8.87 19.50
CA LYS A 53 5.27 -7.66 20.12
C LYS A 53 4.17 -6.71 20.59
N TYR A 54 3.21 -6.39 19.72
CA TYR A 54 2.13 -5.46 20.02
C TYR A 54 0.94 -6.20 20.67
N ARG A 55 0.48 -5.65 21.80
CA ARG A 55 -0.72 -6.12 22.52
C ARG A 55 -1.96 -5.28 22.24
N THR A 56 -1.76 -4.02 21.89
CA THR A 56 -2.78 -3.02 21.56
C THR A 56 -2.37 -2.28 20.29
N LEU A 57 -3.33 -1.66 19.62
CA LEU A 57 -3.06 -0.79 18.48
C LEU A 57 -3.05 0.67 18.91
N PRO A 58 -2.24 1.53 18.26
CA PRO A 58 -2.29 2.97 18.47
C PRO A 58 -3.62 3.54 17.96
N GLU A 59 -3.98 4.73 18.45
CA GLU A 59 -5.17 5.43 17.99
C GLU A 59 -4.96 5.90 16.53
N PRO A 60 -5.83 5.51 15.59
CA PRO A 60 -5.56 5.66 14.15
C PRO A 60 -5.70 7.09 13.62
N CYS A 61 -6.57 7.92 14.20
CA CYS A 61 -6.85 9.25 13.67
C CYS A 61 -5.78 10.29 14.08
N GLY A 62 -5.15 10.10 15.24
CA GLY A 62 -4.03 10.91 15.71
C GLY A 62 -2.66 10.42 15.25
N ALA A 63 -2.58 9.33 14.50
CA ALA A 63 -1.32 8.73 14.05
C ALA A 63 -0.74 9.38 12.78
N VAL A 64 -1.46 10.31 12.16
CA VAL A 64 -0.99 11.08 10.99
C VAL A 64 -0.94 12.55 11.37
N ASP A 65 0.19 13.21 11.11
CA ASP A 65 0.35 14.60 11.50
C ASP A 65 -0.62 15.51 10.74
N THR A 66 -1.22 16.48 11.45
CA THR A 66 -2.14 17.46 10.83
C THR A 66 -1.47 18.24 9.69
N GLY A 67 -0.16 18.49 9.79
CA GLY A 67 0.62 19.12 8.72
C GLY A 67 0.68 18.27 7.44
N THR A 68 0.76 16.95 7.60
CA THR A 68 0.75 15.97 6.51
C THR A 68 -0.66 15.84 5.93
N LEU A 69 -1.69 15.72 6.77
CA LEU A 69 -3.09 15.70 6.34
C LEU A 69 -3.46 16.93 5.48
N LYS A 70 -3.00 18.13 5.85
CA LYS A 70 -3.19 19.36 5.05
C LYS A 70 -2.61 19.27 3.64
N LYS A 71 -1.49 18.56 3.45
CA LYS A 71 -0.86 18.36 2.13
C LYS A 71 -1.60 17.29 1.32
N LEU A 72 -2.15 16.27 1.97
CA LEU A 72 -2.90 15.19 1.32
C LEU A 72 -4.33 15.60 0.97
N LEU A 73 -4.94 16.49 1.73
CA LEU A 73 -6.37 16.80 1.64
C LEU A 73 -6.59 18.30 1.37
N PRO A 74 -6.13 18.81 0.22
CA PRO A 74 -6.35 20.21 -0.13
C PRO A 74 -7.85 20.50 -0.17
N GLY A 75 -8.23 21.64 0.41
CA GLY A 75 -9.62 22.11 0.44
C GLY A 75 -10.52 21.47 1.50
N ALA A 76 -10.02 20.58 2.36
CA ALA A 76 -10.82 19.92 3.39
C ALA A 76 -11.54 20.93 4.33
N GLU A 77 -10.89 22.04 4.66
CA GLU A 77 -11.45 23.13 5.50
C GLU A 77 -12.63 23.87 4.83
N GLY A 78 -12.78 23.77 3.51
CA GLY A 78 -13.90 24.40 2.79
C GLY A 78 -15.18 23.55 2.75
N GLU A 79 -15.07 22.24 2.99
CA GLU A 79 -16.15 21.24 2.88
C GLU A 79 -17.07 21.20 4.12
N GLU A 80 -16.61 21.72 5.26
CA GLU A 80 -17.33 21.85 6.55
C GLU A 80 -18.70 22.58 6.43
N THR A 81 -18.94 23.25 5.31
CA THR A 81 -20.17 24.03 5.07
C THR A 81 -21.30 23.26 4.33
N GLY A 82 -21.05 22.03 3.86
CA GLY A 82 -21.97 21.31 2.96
C GLY A 82 -22.57 19.99 3.46
N SER A 83 -22.03 19.39 4.54
CA SER A 83 -22.43 18.05 5.00
C SER A 83 -23.33 18.15 6.24
N GLY A 84 -24.64 17.91 6.08
CA GLY A 84 -25.68 18.09 7.12
C GLY A 84 -25.64 17.18 8.35
N ASP A 85 -24.52 16.52 8.62
CA ASP A 85 -24.29 15.62 9.76
C ASP A 85 -22.96 15.91 10.51
N ALA A 86 -22.18 16.90 10.05
CA ALA A 86 -20.93 17.26 10.72
C ALA A 86 -21.20 18.12 11.96
N ASN A 87 -20.52 17.82 13.07
CA ASN A 87 -20.40 18.75 14.17
C ASN A 87 -19.59 19.94 13.65
N PRO A 88 -20.16 21.15 13.49
CA PRO A 88 -19.54 22.27 12.78
C PRO A 88 -18.30 22.86 13.50
N SER A 89 -17.82 22.19 14.55
CA SER A 89 -16.64 22.55 15.33
C SER A 89 -15.50 21.54 15.23
N ALA A 90 -15.70 20.36 14.64
CA ALA A 90 -14.64 19.36 14.46
C ALA A 90 -13.76 19.78 13.27
N SER A 91 -12.44 19.71 13.41
CA SER A 91 -11.55 19.96 12.27
C SER A 91 -11.70 18.83 11.24
N PRO A 92 -11.66 19.11 9.92
CA PRO A 92 -11.70 18.05 8.90
C PRO A 92 -10.49 17.11 8.97
N TYR A 93 -9.47 17.49 9.73
CA TYR A 93 -8.26 16.69 9.97
C TYR A 93 -8.35 15.81 11.23
N GLU A 94 -9.40 15.92 12.05
CA GLU A 94 -9.64 14.98 13.15
C GLU A 94 -9.90 13.57 12.64
N GLY A 95 -10.39 13.44 11.41
CA GLY A 95 -10.69 12.16 10.78
C GLY A 95 -11.93 11.49 11.36
N GLU A 96 -12.42 10.50 10.63
CA GLU A 96 -13.55 9.69 11.05
C GLU A 96 -13.03 8.27 11.38
N PRO A 97 -13.18 7.79 12.62
CA PRO A 97 -12.77 6.44 12.97
C PRO A 97 -13.62 5.40 12.22
N THR A 98 -12.95 4.37 11.71
CA THR A 98 -13.62 3.27 11.02
C THR A 98 -14.31 2.36 12.03
N VAL A 99 -15.61 2.10 11.83
CA VAL A 99 -16.40 1.24 12.71
C VAL A 99 -16.01 -0.21 12.52
N THR A 100 -15.65 -0.89 13.61
CA THR A 100 -15.36 -2.32 13.65
C THR A 100 -15.86 -2.94 14.95
N TYR A 101 -16.25 -4.21 14.90
CA TYR A 101 -16.61 -4.98 16.10
C TYR A 101 -15.38 -5.55 16.81
N ASP A 102 -14.25 -5.65 16.11
CA ASP A 102 -13.01 -6.22 16.62
C ASP A 102 -11.99 -5.10 16.91
N THR A 103 -12.35 -4.22 17.85
CA THR A 103 -11.53 -3.03 18.20
C THR A 103 -10.21 -3.39 18.86
N ASP A 104 -10.07 -4.60 19.41
CA ASP A 104 -8.84 -5.09 20.05
C ASP A 104 -7.78 -5.53 19.03
N ARG A 105 -8.19 -5.76 17.77
CA ARG A 105 -7.31 -6.23 16.69
C ARG A 105 -7.36 -5.36 15.46
N ARG A 106 -8.35 -4.49 15.30
CA ARG A 106 -8.50 -3.64 14.12
C ARG A 106 -8.89 -2.25 14.56
N VAL A 107 -8.19 -1.27 14.01
CA VAL A 107 -8.56 0.13 14.11
C VAL A 107 -8.32 0.78 12.75
N GLY A 108 -9.00 1.87 12.47
CA GLY A 108 -8.76 2.63 11.27
C GLY A 108 -9.33 4.02 11.36
N CYS A 109 -8.88 4.90 10.48
CA CYS A 109 -9.36 6.25 10.34
C CYS A 109 -9.45 6.62 8.88
N ARG A 110 -10.40 7.48 8.54
CA ARG A 110 -10.57 7.99 7.19
C ARG A 110 -10.71 9.49 7.18
N TRP A 111 -10.25 10.10 6.11
CA TRP A 111 -10.38 11.51 5.83
C TRP A 111 -10.79 11.70 4.37
N LYS A 112 -11.38 12.86 4.09
CA LYS A 112 -11.80 13.21 2.73
C LYS A 112 -11.61 14.71 2.48
N SER A 113 -11.38 15.07 1.23
CA SER A 113 -11.58 16.43 0.76
C SER A 113 -12.19 16.43 -0.63
N ALA A 114 -12.97 17.47 -0.92
CA ALA A 114 -13.48 17.73 -2.25
C ALA A 114 -13.15 19.16 -2.66
N THR A 115 -12.79 19.30 -3.94
CA THR A 115 -12.46 20.57 -4.57
C THR A 115 -13.08 20.61 -5.96
N THR A 116 -12.99 21.76 -6.63
CA THR A 116 -13.36 21.86 -8.04
C THR A 116 -12.50 21.00 -8.97
N LEU A 117 -11.35 20.51 -8.49
CA LEU A 117 -10.43 19.68 -9.26
C LEU A 117 -10.72 18.18 -9.10
N GLY A 118 -11.48 17.78 -8.07
CA GLY A 118 -11.73 16.37 -7.76
C GLY A 118 -11.88 16.12 -6.27
N THR A 119 -12.05 14.85 -5.91
CA THR A 119 -12.09 14.36 -4.53
C THR A 119 -10.82 13.61 -4.20
N ARG A 120 -10.42 13.64 -2.92
CA ARG A 120 -9.33 12.82 -2.38
C ARG A 120 -9.81 12.14 -1.11
N HIS A 121 -9.45 10.88 -0.93
CA HIS A 121 -9.64 10.21 0.35
C HIS A 121 -8.34 9.58 0.83
N LEU A 122 -8.17 9.59 2.15
CA LEU A 122 -7.11 8.89 2.83
C LEU A 122 -7.78 7.92 3.81
N THR A 123 -7.37 6.66 3.77
CA THR A 123 -7.77 5.66 4.76
C THR A 123 -6.53 5.01 5.34
N VAL A 124 -6.45 4.95 6.66
CA VAL A 124 -5.42 4.21 7.39
C VAL A 124 -6.11 3.10 8.15
N ASN A 125 -5.68 1.86 7.92
CA ASN A 125 -6.16 0.68 8.63
C ASN A 125 -4.98 -0.02 9.29
N MET A 126 -5.15 -0.44 10.53
CA MET A 126 -4.13 -1.20 11.27
C MET A 126 -4.76 -2.48 11.80
N GLU A 127 -4.07 -3.60 11.59
CA GLU A 127 -4.49 -4.91 12.03
C GLU A 127 -3.41 -5.56 12.88
N ARG A 128 -3.75 -5.89 14.13
CA ARG A 128 -2.93 -6.70 15.01
C ARG A 128 -3.25 -8.17 14.79
N VAL A 129 -2.28 -8.88 14.27
CA VAL A 129 -2.36 -10.31 13.97
C VAL A 129 -2.16 -11.11 15.26
N VAL A 130 -2.94 -12.18 15.38
CA VAL A 130 -2.85 -13.18 16.45
C VAL A 130 -2.94 -14.54 15.80
N SER A 131 -1.95 -15.39 16.06
CA SER A 131 -1.96 -16.79 15.66
C SER A 131 -2.86 -17.59 16.61
N TYR A 132 -3.67 -18.47 16.04
CA TYR A 132 -4.43 -19.46 16.81
C TYR A 132 -3.72 -20.82 16.88
N ASP A 133 -2.64 -20.99 16.12
CA ASP A 133 -1.79 -22.17 16.20
C ASP A 133 -0.69 -21.92 17.24
N PRO A 134 -0.62 -22.73 18.33
CA PRO A 134 0.42 -22.56 19.35
C PRO A 134 1.84 -22.83 18.85
N ALA A 135 2.01 -23.39 17.64
CA ALA A 135 3.30 -23.62 17.02
C ALA A 135 3.76 -22.45 16.13
N ILE A 136 2.89 -21.48 15.81
CA ILE A 136 3.19 -20.33 14.95
C ILE A 136 3.06 -19.06 15.78
N SER A 137 4.09 -18.21 15.78
CA SER A 137 4.04 -16.92 16.47
C SER A 137 3.11 -15.94 15.76
N ASP A 138 2.64 -14.93 16.50
CA ASP A 138 1.82 -13.86 15.90
C ASP A 138 2.59 -13.09 14.80
N ASP A 139 3.92 -13.02 14.92
CA ASP A 139 4.82 -12.37 13.96
C ASP A 139 4.93 -13.16 12.65
N GLU A 140 5.21 -14.47 12.74
CA GLU A 140 5.23 -15.37 11.57
C GLU A 140 3.86 -15.41 10.88
N GLN A 141 2.77 -15.42 11.66
CA GLN A 141 1.43 -15.36 11.07
C GLN A 141 1.17 -14.03 10.36
N ALA A 142 1.73 -12.92 10.85
CA ALA A 142 1.62 -11.61 10.20
C ALA A 142 2.42 -11.55 8.90
N GLU A 143 3.60 -12.18 8.85
CA GLU A 143 4.40 -12.31 7.63
C GLU A 143 3.62 -13.07 6.55
N VAL A 144 3.02 -14.21 6.88
CA VAL A 144 2.19 -14.98 5.93
C VAL A 144 1.02 -14.16 5.37
N LEU A 145 0.33 -13.41 6.22
CA LEU A 145 -0.80 -12.56 5.79
C LEU A 145 -0.32 -11.38 4.95
N TYR A 146 0.85 -10.81 5.24
CA TYR A 146 1.46 -9.77 4.44
C TYR A 146 1.81 -10.29 3.04
N ASP A 147 2.44 -11.46 2.95
CA ASP A 147 2.80 -12.10 1.69
C ASP A 147 1.57 -12.44 0.83
N GLU A 148 0.49 -12.91 1.46
CA GLU A 148 -0.78 -13.13 0.78
C GLU A 148 -1.35 -11.84 0.18
N LYS A 149 -1.30 -10.73 0.94
CA LYS A 149 -1.73 -9.41 0.46
C LYS A 149 -0.85 -8.93 -0.69
N ALA A 150 0.47 -9.07 -0.59
CA ALA A 150 1.42 -8.69 -1.65
C ALA A 150 1.19 -9.51 -2.92
N ALA A 151 1.02 -10.82 -2.81
CA ALA A 151 0.71 -11.69 -3.94
C ALA A 151 -0.63 -11.33 -4.60
N LYS A 152 -1.65 -11.00 -3.82
CA LYS A 152 -2.96 -10.54 -4.33
C LYS A 152 -2.88 -9.19 -5.04
N ALA A 153 -1.92 -8.35 -4.66
CA ALA A 153 -1.62 -7.09 -5.33
C ALA A 153 -0.63 -7.24 -6.50
N ASP A 154 -0.29 -8.49 -6.89
CA ASP A 154 0.65 -8.79 -7.98
C ASP A 154 2.02 -8.12 -7.79
N ILE A 155 2.46 -7.95 -6.53
CA ILE A 155 3.74 -7.33 -6.21
C ILE A 155 4.87 -8.28 -6.60
N PRO A 156 5.85 -7.85 -7.42
CA PRO A 156 7.00 -8.68 -7.76
C PRO A 156 7.83 -8.99 -6.51
N ALA A 157 8.22 -10.26 -6.36
CA ALA A 157 9.10 -10.67 -5.26
C ALA A 157 10.44 -9.92 -5.36
N SER A 158 10.96 -9.47 -4.21
CA SER A 158 12.28 -8.81 -4.11
C SER A 158 13.35 -9.64 -4.82
N GLY A 159 13.82 -9.17 -5.98
CA GLY A 159 14.92 -9.79 -6.71
C GLY A 159 14.55 -10.74 -7.85
N SER A 160 13.31 -10.75 -8.35
CA SER A 160 13.05 -11.31 -9.68
C SER A 160 13.40 -10.24 -10.73
N PRO A 161 14.49 -10.38 -11.51
CA PRO A 161 14.63 -9.55 -12.69
C PRO A 161 13.41 -9.81 -13.57
N SER A 162 12.73 -8.73 -13.99
CA SER A 162 11.73 -8.80 -15.05
C SER A 162 12.29 -9.68 -16.17
N ALA A 163 11.58 -10.77 -16.46
CA ALA A 163 11.86 -11.54 -17.65
C ALA A 163 11.51 -10.63 -18.84
N GLU A 164 12.51 -9.88 -19.30
CA GLU A 164 12.56 -9.34 -20.65
C GLU A 164 12.11 -10.46 -21.59
N SER A 165 11.04 -10.22 -22.33
CA SER A 165 10.51 -11.19 -23.27
C SER A 165 11.52 -11.33 -24.40
N ASP A 166 12.40 -12.33 -24.30
CA ASP A 166 13.24 -12.78 -25.40
C ASP A 166 12.34 -13.34 -26.50
N ALA A 167 11.90 -12.46 -27.39
CA ALA A 167 11.35 -12.81 -28.69
C ALA A 167 12.50 -13.02 -29.67
N ASP A 168 13.29 -14.08 -29.45
CA ASP A 168 14.19 -14.58 -30.50
C ASP A 168 13.36 -15.36 -31.53
N SER A 169 13.28 -14.75 -32.71
CA SER A 169 12.55 -15.23 -33.89
C SER A 169 13.23 -16.44 -34.52
N ASP A 170 12.48 -17.52 -34.67
CA ASP A 170 12.79 -18.59 -35.62
C ASP A 170 12.72 -18.05 -37.07
N SER A 171 13.76 -18.35 -37.85
CA SER A 171 13.75 -18.32 -39.32
C SER A 171 12.86 -19.44 -39.87
N ASP A 172 12.04 -19.16 -40.89
CA ASP A 172 12.24 -19.68 -42.26
C ASP A 172 11.19 -19.08 -43.23
N GLY A 173 11.58 -18.92 -44.48
CA GLY A 173 10.93 -18.06 -45.46
C GLY A 173 9.78 -18.67 -46.26
N SER A 174 9.10 -17.79 -46.99
CA SER A 174 8.59 -18.02 -48.35
C SER A 174 8.12 -16.68 -48.91
N GLY A 175 8.60 -16.34 -50.10
CA GLY A 175 8.38 -15.07 -50.77
C GLY A 175 7.22 -15.05 -51.75
N GLU A 176 7.28 -14.02 -52.61
CA GLU A 176 6.40 -13.66 -53.75
C GLU A 176 5.08 -12.97 -53.37
N ASP A 177 4.62 -11.87 -54.01
CA ASP A 177 5.10 -11.02 -55.11
C ASP A 177 4.15 -9.79 -55.26
N SER A 178 4.67 -8.67 -55.78
CA SER A 178 4.00 -7.52 -56.46
C SER A 178 2.87 -6.73 -55.75
N GLY A 179 2.76 -5.39 -55.83
CA GLY A 179 3.47 -4.35 -56.58
C GLY A 179 2.67 -3.03 -56.62
N ALA A 180 3.40 -1.92 -56.79
CA ALA A 180 3.05 -0.63 -57.43
C ALA A 180 2.10 0.40 -56.77
N ASP A 181 2.74 1.47 -56.28
CA ASP A 181 2.65 2.88 -56.73
C ASP A 181 1.32 3.67 -56.71
N SER A 182 1.32 4.81 -56.01
CA SER A 182 0.77 6.09 -56.52
C SER A 182 1.16 7.29 -55.64
N GLU A 183 1.45 8.38 -56.33
CA GLU A 183 2.11 9.62 -55.90
C GLU A 183 1.17 10.70 -55.28
N LYS A 184 1.83 11.69 -54.63
CA LYS A 184 1.54 13.10 -54.22
C LYS A 184 0.30 13.87 -54.79
N PRO A 185 -0.12 15.08 -54.28
CA PRO A 185 0.68 16.29 -53.93
C PRO A 185 0.30 17.00 -52.60
N ASP A 186 1.20 17.70 -51.90
CA ASP A 186 1.61 19.12 -52.00
C ASP A 186 0.48 20.18 -51.90
N SER A 187 0.50 20.98 -50.83
CA SER A 187 0.08 22.39 -50.86
C SER A 187 0.77 23.15 -49.72
N GLY A 188 1.71 24.00 -50.11
CA GLY A 188 2.31 25.01 -49.23
C GLY A 188 1.36 26.16 -48.91
N SER A 189 1.73 26.95 -47.89
CA SER A 189 1.46 28.39 -47.90
C SER A 189 2.48 29.11 -47.02
N ALA A 190 2.91 30.26 -47.52
CA ALA A 190 4.10 31.00 -47.14
C ALA A 190 3.90 32.00 -45.98
N SER A 191 5.03 32.41 -45.41
CA SER A 191 5.23 33.58 -44.51
C SER A 191 4.85 34.92 -45.18
N PRO A 192 4.82 36.06 -44.45
CA PRO A 192 6.04 36.82 -44.06
C PRO A 192 5.99 37.33 -42.59
N SER A 193 7.08 37.37 -41.79
CA SER A 193 8.29 38.22 -41.80
C SER A 193 8.08 39.72 -41.62
N SER A 194 8.51 40.25 -40.45
CA SER A 194 9.34 41.46 -40.25
C SER A 194 9.41 41.79 -38.74
N SER A 195 10.55 41.57 -38.04
CA SER A 195 11.65 42.54 -37.76
C SER A 195 11.15 43.83 -37.08
N SER A 196 11.66 44.29 -35.94
CA SER A 196 13.06 44.64 -35.59
C SER A 196 13.11 44.98 -34.08
N SER A 197 14.02 44.44 -33.28
CA SER A 197 15.34 45.00 -32.90
C SER A 197 15.32 46.38 -32.25
N HIS A 198 15.93 46.51 -31.05
CA HIS A 198 16.71 47.63 -30.46
C HIS A 198 16.74 47.37 -28.92
N LYS A 199 17.79 46.82 -28.29
CA LYS A 199 19.20 47.24 -28.06
C LYS A 199 19.39 48.22 -26.88
N SER A 200 20.03 47.70 -25.81
CA SER A 200 20.92 48.37 -24.82
C SER A 200 20.27 49.40 -23.86
N ALA A 201 20.69 49.60 -22.60
CA ALA A 201 21.91 49.31 -21.86
C ALA A 201 21.66 49.38 -20.32
N ASP A 202 22.55 48.76 -19.54
CA ASP A 202 22.89 49.10 -18.13
C ASP A 202 23.40 50.56 -17.99
N PRO A 203 23.46 51.13 -16.76
CA PRO A 203 24.60 50.86 -15.86
C PRO A 203 24.28 50.75 -14.35
N ASP A 204 25.21 50.07 -13.69
CA ASP A 204 25.73 50.08 -12.31
C ASP A 204 25.10 50.97 -11.22
N ALA A 205 24.93 50.37 -10.02
CA ALA A 205 25.49 50.92 -8.77
C ALA A 205 25.55 49.87 -7.64
N GLU A 206 26.79 49.63 -7.19
CA GLU A 206 27.31 48.91 -6.02
C GLU A 206 26.71 49.29 -4.65
N ALA A 207 26.67 48.34 -3.70
CA ALA A 207 27.28 48.47 -2.34
C ALA A 207 27.05 47.23 -1.43
N ASP A 208 28.08 46.37 -1.38
CA ASP A 208 28.87 45.92 -0.20
C ASP A 208 28.25 45.35 1.11
N LYS A 209 28.97 44.33 1.62
CA LYS A 209 29.02 43.64 2.93
C LYS A 209 28.10 42.42 3.11
N GLY A 210 28.58 41.20 3.35
CA GLY A 210 29.89 40.71 3.79
C GLY A 210 29.68 39.78 5.00
N GLY A 211 30.19 38.54 4.94
CA GLY A 211 30.23 37.63 6.08
C GLY A 211 30.17 36.14 5.71
N ASP A 212 31.33 35.57 5.38
CA ASP A 212 31.66 34.14 5.44
C ASP A 212 31.38 33.56 6.85
N GLU A 213 30.96 32.29 6.92
CA GLU A 213 31.70 31.26 7.67
C GLU A 213 31.23 29.83 7.34
N GLU A 214 32.20 29.10 6.80
CA GLU A 214 32.56 27.68 6.93
C GLU A 214 31.54 26.53 6.77
N GLN A 215 31.94 25.72 5.79
CA GLN A 215 31.51 24.41 5.39
C GLN A 215 32.29 23.35 6.19
N THR A 216 31.59 22.48 6.91
CA THR A 216 32.07 21.14 7.27
C THR A 216 30.98 20.12 6.96
N ALA A 217 31.35 19.18 6.09
CA ALA A 217 30.57 17.98 5.78
C ALA A 217 30.66 16.99 6.96
N GLU A 218 29.62 16.17 7.15
CA GLU A 218 29.63 14.70 7.01
C GLU A 218 28.29 14.13 7.54
N GLY A 219 27.75 13.11 6.86
CA GLY A 219 26.78 12.16 7.44
C GLY A 219 25.39 12.10 6.81
N ASP A 220 25.34 11.50 5.62
CA ASP A 220 24.27 10.64 5.08
C ASP A 220 23.25 10.12 6.11
N GLU A 221 21.95 10.38 5.92
CA GLU A 221 20.91 9.34 5.79
C GLU A 221 19.80 9.84 4.85
N ASP A 222 19.48 8.95 3.91
CA ASP A 222 18.72 9.12 2.68
C ASP A 222 17.25 9.51 2.92
N ALA A 223 16.92 10.78 2.68
CA ALA A 223 15.57 11.22 2.38
C ALA A 223 15.47 11.47 0.87
N GLY A 224 15.54 10.38 0.08
CA GLY A 224 15.38 10.43 -1.37
C GLY A 224 13.97 10.91 -1.74
N SER A 225 13.83 12.19 -2.10
CA SER A 225 12.76 12.59 -3.02
C SER A 225 12.93 11.77 -4.31
N PRO A 226 11.88 11.11 -4.82
CA PRO A 226 12.01 10.34 -6.04
C PRO A 226 12.46 11.25 -7.19
N SER A 227 13.49 10.82 -7.90
CA SER A 227 13.93 11.49 -9.12
C SER A 227 12.95 11.17 -10.25
N PRO A 228 12.76 12.06 -11.23
CA PRO A 228 11.93 11.77 -12.41
C PRO A 228 12.61 10.67 -13.24
N GLY A 229 12.32 9.43 -12.91
CA GLY A 229 13.01 8.23 -13.41
C GLY A 229 12.80 6.99 -12.54
N ASP A 230 12.24 7.12 -11.34
CA ASP A 230 11.90 5.97 -10.50
C ASP A 230 10.77 5.12 -11.13
N ASP A 231 10.93 3.80 -11.03
CA ASP A 231 9.90 2.84 -11.42
C ASP A 231 8.69 3.01 -10.49
N LEU A 232 7.60 3.59 -11.01
CA LEU A 232 6.35 3.79 -10.29
C LEU A 232 5.43 2.56 -10.33
N SER A 233 5.88 1.46 -10.93
CA SER A 233 5.12 0.21 -10.95
C SER A 233 4.94 -0.35 -9.54
N PRO A 234 3.92 -1.20 -9.32
CA PRO A 234 3.74 -1.93 -8.07
C PRO A 234 5.03 -2.65 -7.67
N ARG A 235 5.49 -2.43 -6.44
CA ARG A 235 6.83 -2.88 -6.01
C ARG A 235 6.95 -2.96 -4.49
N VAL A 236 7.92 -3.73 -4.05
CA VAL A 236 8.41 -3.72 -2.67
C VAL A 236 9.08 -2.37 -2.36
N LEU A 237 8.95 -1.93 -1.11
CA LEU A 237 9.56 -0.73 -0.57
C LEU A 237 10.48 -1.10 0.59
N THR A 238 11.58 -0.35 0.71
CA THR A 238 12.52 -0.44 1.84
C THR A 238 12.36 0.75 2.77
N GLY A 239 12.80 0.61 4.02
CA GLY A 239 12.81 1.73 4.98
C GLY A 239 11.46 2.08 5.62
N ILE A 240 10.44 1.22 5.47
CA ILE A 240 9.14 1.38 6.11
C ILE A 240 8.76 0.07 6.82
N GLY A 241 8.73 0.08 8.15
CA GLY A 241 8.52 -1.12 8.95
C GLY A 241 9.59 -2.19 8.70
N ASP A 242 9.24 -3.46 8.94
CA ASP A 242 10.09 -4.61 8.64
C ASP A 242 10.05 -4.97 7.16
N THR A 243 8.89 -4.78 6.52
CA THR A 243 8.67 -5.00 5.09
C THR A 243 7.50 -4.14 4.61
N ALA A 244 7.58 -3.64 3.38
CA ALA A 244 6.54 -2.79 2.78
C ALA A 244 6.42 -3.01 1.27
N TYR A 245 5.24 -2.75 0.73
CA TYR A 245 5.00 -2.66 -0.72
C TYR A 245 4.05 -1.52 -1.03
N ILE A 246 4.08 -1.09 -2.29
CA ILE A 246 3.14 -0.13 -2.86
C ILE A 246 2.54 -0.68 -4.15
N ASP A 247 1.24 -0.48 -4.30
CA ASP A 247 0.44 -0.78 -5.48
C ASP A 247 -0.21 0.51 -5.98
N ASP A 248 -0.26 0.69 -7.30
CA ASP A 248 -0.80 1.87 -7.97
C ASP A 248 -1.71 1.44 -9.12
N LYS A 249 -3.00 1.75 -8.97
CA LYS A 249 -4.05 1.40 -9.92
C LYS A 249 -4.70 2.64 -10.48
N LEU A 250 -4.71 2.75 -11.80
CA LEU A 250 -5.44 3.79 -12.53
C LEU A 250 -6.70 3.19 -13.16
N ASP A 251 -7.85 3.63 -12.69
CA ASP A 251 -9.16 3.27 -13.21
C ASP A 251 -9.77 4.42 -14.03
N THR A 252 -10.11 4.13 -15.27
CA THR A 252 -10.78 5.09 -16.17
C THR A 252 -12.19 4.60 -16.46
N ALA A 253 -13.20 5.40 -16.08
CA ALA A 253 -14.60 5.07 -16.26
C ALA A 253 -15.36 6.20 -16.99
N ASP A 254 -16.66 5.97 -17.26
CA ASP A 254 -17.49 7.00 -17.87
C ASP A 254 -17.64 8.25 -16.98
N SER A 255 -17.62 8.06 -15.66
CA SER A 255 -17.78 9.07 -14.62
C SER A 255 -16.51 9.86 -14.29
N GLY A 256 -15.35 9.49 -14.83
CA GLY A 256 -14.09 10.18 -14.58
C GLY A 256 -12.88 9.26 -14.60
N VAL A 257 -11.78 9.76 -14.02
CA VAL A 257 -10.53 9.04 -13.81
C VAL A 257 -10.24 9.00 -12.33
N HIS A 258 -9.84 7.83 -11.85
CA HIS A 258 -9.61 7.53 -10.45
C HIS A 258 -8.27 6.81 -10.34
N ARG A 259 -7.43 7.20 -9.38
CA ARG A 259 -6.16 6.52 -9.11
C ARG A 259 -6.10 6.18 -7.64
N ASP A 260 -5.80 4.91 -7.36
CA ASP A 260 -5.71 4.32 -6.04
C ASP A 260 -4.27 3.91 -5.75
N ILE A 261 -3.71 4.50 -4.70
CA ILE A 261 -2.42 4.07 -4.16
C ILE A 261 -2.68 3.27 -2.88
N THR A 262 -2.25 2.02 -2.87
CA THR A 262 -2.30 1.16 -1.69
C THR A 262 -0.89 0.85 -1.23
N LEU A 263 -0.51 1.32 -0.04
CA LEU A 263 0.76 0.99 0.59
C LEU A 263 0.50 0.14 1.83
N VAL A 264 1.12 -1.03 1.88
CA VAL A 264 1.01 -1.94 3.02
C VAL A 264 2.39 -2.18 3.59
N PHE A 265 2.51 -2.07 4.91
CA PHE A 265 3.73 -2.43 5.62
C PHE A 265 3.41 -3.28 6.85
N ARG A 266 4.41 -4.05 7.27
CA ARG A 266 4.37 -4.88 8.46
C ARG A 266 5.40 -4.37 9.47
N THR A 267 5.02 -4.38 10.74
CA THR A 267 5.93 -4.19 11.87
C THR A 267 5.57 -5.19 12.95
N ALA A 268 6.47 -6.13 13.19
CA ALA A 268 6.23 -7.34 13.96
C ALA A 268 4.87 -8.00 13.58
N ASN A 269 3.97 -8.17 14.56
CA ASN A 269 2.64 -8.74 14.39
C ASN A 269 1.55 -7.73 13.99
N VAL A 270 1.91 -6.56 13.46
CA VAL A 270 0.94 -5.55 12.98
C VAL A 270 1.12 -5.34 11.48
N ILE A 271 -0.01 -5.33 10.76
CA ILE A 271 -0.08 -4.95 9.34
C ILE A 271 -0.84 -3.64 9.24
N ALA A 272 -0.19 -2.61 8.72
CA ALA A 272 -0.79 -1.32 8.43
C ALA A 272 -1.04 -1.19 6.92
N THR A 273 -2.15 -0.57 6.56
CA THR A 273 -2.58 -0.35 5.19
C THR A 273 -2.98 1.12 5.04
N VAL A 274 -2.29 1.82 4.16
CA VAL A 274 -2.55 3.20 3.78
C VAL A 274 -3.12 3.19 2.36
N GLU A 275 -4.36 3.64 2.23
CA GLU A 275 -5.04 3.80 0.95
C GLU A 275 -5.22 5.30 0.70
N TYR A 276 -4.66 5.79 -0.41
CA TYR A 276 -4.79 7.18 -0.81
C TYR A 276 -5.26 7.27 -2.25
N ASP A 277 -6.43 7.86 -2.44
CA ASP A 277 -7.07 7.95 -3.75
C ASP A 277 -7.34 9.39 -4.19
N GLN A 278 -7.36 9.56 -5.51
CA GLN A 278 -7.83 10.78 -6.14
C GLN A 278 -8.79 10.47 -7.28
N TRP A 279 -9.98 11.06 -7.22
CA TRP A 279 -10.96 11.02 -8.31
C TRP A 279 -11.10 12.39 -8.96
N VAL A 280 -10.90 12.43 -10.28
CA VAL A 280 -11.10 13.59 -11.14
C VAL A 280 -12.20 13.30 -12.17
N THR A 281 -13.16 14.21 -12.34
CA THR A 281 -14.24 14.05 -13.33
C THR A 281 -13.80 14.43 -14.75
N ASP A 282 -12.79 15.28 -14.87
CA ASP A 282 -12.18 15.67 -16.14
C ASP A 282 -11.18 14.62 -16.63
N LYS A 283 -11.60 13.84 -17.62
CA LYS A 283 -10.79 12.73 -18.18
C LYS A 283 -9.49 13.15 -18.86
N ARG A 284 -9.29 14.45 -19.11
CA ARG A 284 -8.03 14.98 -19.65
C ARG A 284 -6.97 15.19 -18.57
N ARG A 285 -7.37 15.16 -17.30
CA ARG A 285 -6.51 15.31 -16.14
C ARG A 285 -6.39 13.96 -15.44
N LEU A 286 -5.27 13.29 -15.68
CA LEU A 286 -4.94 12.07 -14.96
C LEU A 286 -4.38 12.44 -13.58
N PRO A 287 -4.83 11.77 -12.50
CA PRO A 287 -4.14 11.85 -11.21
C PRO A 287 -2.68 11.43 -11.37
N ASP A 288 -1.79 12.23 -10.78
CA ASP A 288 -0.35 12.04 -10.89
C ASP A 288 0.12 10.89 -10.00
N SER A 289 0.76 9.88 -10.61
CA SER A 289 1.22 8.68 -9.90
C SER A 289 2.28 9.00 -8.85
N ALA A 290 3.30 9.77 -9.23
CA ALA A 290 4.43 10.09 -8.36
C ALA A 290 3.98 10.89 -7.12
N GLU A 291 3.15 11.92 -7.33
CA GLU A 291 2.62 12.75 -6.25
C GLU A 291 1.83 11.92 -5.23
N LEU A 292 0.93 11.05 -5.71
CA LEU A 292 0.09 10.25 -4.80
C LEU A 292 0.93 9.18 -4.07
N GLN A 293 1.88 8.55 -4.75
CA GLN A 293 2.79 7.58 -4.12
C GLN A 293 3.69 8.22 -3.06
N GLU A 294 4.27 9.38 -3.33
CA GLU A 294 5.10 10.11 -2.36
C GLU A 294 4.28 10.46 -1.10
N LYS A 295 3.04 10.91 -1.29
CA LYS A 295 2.12 11.24 -0.21
C LYS A 295 1.74 10.01 0.63
N ALA A 296 1.43 8.88 -0.01
CA ALA A 296 1.15 7.63 0.69
C ALA A 296 2.36 7.13 1.48
N GLN A 297 3.58 7.22 0.90
CA GLN A 297 4.82 6.86 1.58
C GLN A 297 5.12 7.77 2.77
N SER A 298 4.81 9.07 2.68
CA SER A 298 4.96 10.00 3.82
C SER A 298 4.10 9.56 5.01
N VAL A 299 2.82 9.22 4.76
CA VAL A 299 1.93 8.73 5.82
C VAL A 299 2.43 7.40 6.38
N ALA A 300 2.86 6.48 5.52
CA ALA A 300 3.36 5.19 5.97
C ALA A 300 4.63 5.28 6.84
N ARG A 301 5.54 6.23 6.52
CA ARG A 301 6.72 6.51 7.35
C ARG A 301 6.35 7.04 8.73
N GLU A 302 5.45 8.03 8.81
CA GLU A 302 4.93 8.54 10.09
C GLU A 302 4.31 7.42 10.93
N LEU A 303 3.48 6.57 10.32
CA LEU A 303 2.89 5.43 11.02
C LEU A 303 3.94 4.42 11.50
N ALA A 304 4.95 4.12 10.70
CA ALA A 304 6.02 3.19 11.06
C ALA A 304 6.87 3.72 12.23
N GLU A 305 7.18 5.02 12.25
CA GLU A 305 7.87 5.69 13.36
C GLU A 305 7.07 5.58 14.66
N HIS A 306 5.75 5.82 14.61
CA HIS A 306 4.85 5.66 15.76
C HIS A 306 4.86 4.24 16.36
N PHE A 307 5.10 3.20 15.56
CA PHE A 307 5.24 1.84 16.05
C PHE A 307 6.62 1.55 16.66
N SER A 308 7.68 2.22 16.21
CA SER A 308 9.03 2.04 16.74
C SER A 308 9.21 2.68 18.11
N ASP A 309 8.50 3.77 18.39
CA ASP A 309 8.60 4.54 19.64
C ASP A 309 7.82 3.93 20.82
N ASN A 310 7.06 2.85 20.60
CA ASN A 310 6.10 2.27 21.55
C ASN A 310 6.38 0.79 21.84
#